data_AF-A0A8D9P4R3-F1
#
_entry.id   AF-A0A8D9P4R3-F1
#
_cell.length_a   1.000
_cell.length_b   1.000
_cell.length_c   1.000
_cell.angle_alpha   90.00
_cell.angle_beta   90.00
_cell.angle_gamma   90.00
#
_symmetry.space_group_name_H-M   'P 1'
#
loop_
_entity.id
_entity.type
_entity.pdbx_description
1 polymer ?
#
loop_
_entity_poly.entity_id
_entity_poly.type
_entity_poly.pdbx_seq_one_letter_code
_entity_poly.pdbx_strand_id
1 'polypeptide(L)' 'MSVHFIDALDDLAIHIMDNTGNIMYENVLSGGTGDIINIPLDGIETNTDLVVLTHKLGWLVGKFEIK' A
#
# COMPACT_ATOMS: atom_id res chain seq x y z
N MET A 1 6.50 5.62 -2.08
CA MET A 1 5.40 5.63 -1.09
C MET A 1 5.89 4.93 0.19
N SER A 2 5.35 5.25 1.35
CA SER A 2 5.64 4.53 2.60
C SER A 2 4.39 4.32 3.44
N VAL A 3 4.40 3.27 4.27
CA VAL A 3 3.37 2.98 5.26
C VAL A 3 3.99 3.15 6.65
N HIS A 4 3.39 3.99 7.48
CA HIS A 4 3.81 4.22 8.87
C HIS A 4 2.81 3.55 9.82
N PHE A 5 3.30 2.60 10.60
CA PHE A 5 2.54 1.90 11.62
C PHE A 5 2.57 2.72 12.91
N ILE A 6 1.50 3.48 13.17
CA ILE A 6 1.38 4.29 14.40
C ILE A 6 1.41 3.37 15.63
N ASP A 7 0.69 2.26 15.54
CA ASP A 7 0.70 1.16 16.51
C ASP A 7 1.10 -0.13 15.80
N ALA A 8 1.64 -1.09 16.55
CA ALA A 8 1.89 -2.42 16.04
C ALA A 8 0.60 -3.03 15.48
N LEU A 9 0.69 -3.54 14.26
CA LEU A 9 -0.44 -4.14 13.56
C LEU A 9 -0.06 -5.55 13.11
N ASP A 10 -1.04 -6.45 13.15
CA ASP A 10 -0.93 -7.73 12.44
C ASP A 10 -0.83 -7.47 10.92
N ASP A 11 -0.69 -8.55 10.16
CA ASP A 11 -0.57 -8.55 8.70
C ASP A 11 -1.52 -7.56 8.00
N LEU A 12 -0.92 -6.56 7.36
CA LEU A 12 -1.57 -5.57 6.52
C LEU A 12 -1.30 -5.93 5.05
N ALA A 13 -2.33 -6.36 4.33
CA ALA A 13 -2.23 -6.58 2.89
C ALA A 13 -2.29 -5.24 2.16
N ILE A 14 -1.36 -5.01 1.24
CA ILE A 14 -1.35 -3.85 0.34
C ILE A 14 -1.51 -4.32 -1.10
N HIS A 15 -2.40 -3.67 -1.84
CA HIS A 15 -2.52 -3.81 -3.29
C HIS A 15 -2.44 -2.43 -3.92
N ILE A 16 -1.61 -2.29 -4.95
CA ILE A 16 -1.57 -1.13 -5.84
C ILE A 16 -2.14 -1.57 -7.18
N MET A 17 -3.14 -0.85 -7.67
CA MET A 17 -3.77 -1.13 -8.95
C MET A 17 -3.73 0.07 -9.87
N ASP A 18 -3.58 -0.20 -11.17
CA ASP A 18 -3.77 0.83 -12.19
C ASP A 18 -5.24 1.26 -12.29
N ASN A 19 -5.51 2.24 -13.16
CA ASN A 19 -6.86 2.74 -13.41
C ASN A 19 -7.83 1.73 -14.05
N THR A 20 -7.34 0.60 -14.57
CA THR A 20 -8.14 -0.50 -15.12
C THR A 20 -8.39 -1.60 -14.10
N GLY A 21 -7.77 -1.52 -12.93
CA GLY A 21 -7.89 -2.50 -11.85
C GLY A 21 -6.85 -3.63 -11.90
N ASN A 22 -5.80 -3.54 -12.73
CA ASN A 22 -4.73 -4.53 -12.72
C ASN A 22 -3.83 -4.31 -11.51
N ILE A 23 -3.50 -5.40 -10.80
CA ILE A 23 -2.57 -5.35 -9.67
C ILE A 23 -1.15 -5.15 -10.21
N MET A 24 -0.55 -4.02 -9.87
CA MET A 24 0.83 -3.67 -10.22
C MET A 24 1.80 -4.03 -9.09
N TYR A 25 1.33 -4.02 -7.85
CA TYR A 25 2.10 -4.41 -6.69
C TYR A 25 1.18 -5.02 -5.63
N GLU A 26 1.63 -6.09 -5.00
CA GLU A 26 0.98 -6.69 -3.85
C GLU A 26 2.01 -7.14 -2.82
N ASN A 27 1.69 -6.98 -1.54
CA ASN A 27 2.53 -7.49 -0.46
C ASN A 27 1.74 -7.64 0.84
N VAL A 28 2.30 -8.38 1.80
CA VAL A 28 1.85 -8.44 3.18
C VAL A 28 2.90 -7.77 4.05
N LEU A 29 2.48 -6.77 4.81
CA LEU A 29 3.34 -5.97 5.66
C LEU A 29 3.04 -6.27 7.13
N SER A 30 4.08 -6.42 7.93
CA SER A 30 4.00 -6.47 9.39
C SER A 30 4.99 -5.47 9.96
N GLY A 31 4.55 -4.62 10.88
CA GLY A 31 5.38 -3.59 11.48
C GLY A 31 5.03 -3.38 12.95
N GLY A 32 6.04 -3.13 13.77
CA GLY A 32 5.89 -2.67 15.14
C GLY A 32 5.48 -1.20 15.22
N THR A 33 5.20 -0.75 16.44
CA THR A 33 4.89 0.66 16.73
C THR A 33 6.03 1.57 16.27
N GLY A 34 5.71 2.51 15.39
CA GLY A 34 6.65 3.48 14.81
C GLY A 34 7.41 2.97 13.58
N ASP A 35 7.19 1.73 13.14
CA ASP A 35 7.86 1.20 11.97
C ASP A 35 7.36 1.89 10.69
N ILE A 36 8.31 2.20 9.81
CA ILE A 36 8.05 2.79 8.50
C ILE A 36 8.56 1.80 7.45
N ILE A 37 7.65 1.30 6.63
CA ILE A 37 7.96 0.40 5.52
C ILE A 37 7.85 1.17 4.22
N ASN A 38 8.95 1.21 3.47
CA ASN A 38 8.98 1.80 2.14
C ASN A 38 8.43 0.83 1.12
N ILE A 39 7.51 1.30 0.28
CA ILE A 39 6.93 0.51 -0.81
C ILE A 39 7.72 0.85 -2.07
N PRO A 40 8.45 -0.12 -2.66
CA PRO A 40 9.16 0.10 -3.91
C PRO A 40 8.11 0.32 -5.00
N LEU A 41 8.22 1.45 -5.70
CA LEU A 41 7.37 1.78 -6.84
C LEU A 41 8.12 1.65 -8.16
N ASP A 42 9.30 1.01 -8.12
CA ASP A 42 10.13 0.84 -9.31
C ASP A 42 9.38 -0.02 -10.34
N GLY A 43 9.21 0.51 -11.55
CA GLY A 43 8.48 -0.16 -12.63
C GLY A 43 6.96 0.06 -12.62
N ILE A 44 6.43 0.84 -11.69
CA ILE A 44 5.04 1.33 -11.77
C ILE A 44 5.03 2.58 -12.66
N GLU A 45 4.24 2.53 -13.73
CA GLU A 45 4.12 3.64 -14.69
C GLU A 45 3.52 4.89 -14.03
N THR A 46 3.86 6.07 -14.56
CA THR A 46 3.33 7.35 -14.07
C THR A 46 1.86 7.50 -14.44
N ASN A 47 0.96 7.00 -13.59
CA ASN A 47 -0.48 7.10 -13.72
C ASN A 47 -1.15 7.44 -12.37
N THR A 48 -2.45 7.71 -12.40
CA THR A 48 -3.27 7.77 -11.19
C THR A 48 -3.61 6.34 -10.76
N ASP A 49 -2.98 5.89 -9.68
CA ASP A 49 -3.11 4.52 -9.17
C ASP A 49 -3.94 4.47 -7.89
N LEU A 50 -4.53 3.31 -7.64
CA LEU A 50 -5.32 3.01 -6.46
C LEU A 50 -4.50 2.16 -5.49
N VAL A 51 -4.41 2.59 -4.23
CA VAL A 51 -3.89 1.79 -3.11
C VAL A 51 -5.06 1.28 -2.28
N VAL A 52 -5.05 -0.02 -2.03
CA VAL A 52 -5.96 -0.69 -1.10
C VAL A 52 -5.14 -1.35 0.00
N LEU A 53 -5.36 -0.91 1.23
CA LEU A 53 -4.80 -1.52 2.43
C LEU A 53 -5.91 -2.33 3.11
N THR A 54 -5.69 -3.61 3.35
CA THR A 54 -6.68 -4.52 3.94
C THR A 54 -6.11 -5.15 5.20
N HIS A 55 -6.86 -5.07 6.29
CA HIS A 55 -6.55 -5.68 7.57
C HIS A 55 -7.81 -6.32 8.15
N LYS A 56 -7.67 -7.20 9.15
CA LYS A 56 -8.81 -7.86 9.81
C LYS A 56 -9.82 -6.86 10.43
N LEU A 57 -9.37 -5.65 10.75
CA LEU A 57 -10.23 -4.60 11.33
C LEU A 57 -10.92 -3.72 10.28
N GLY A 58 -10.57 -3.84 9.00
CA GLY A 58 -11.14 -3.03 7.93
C GLY A 58 -10.16 -2.78 6.79
N TRP A 59 -10.54 -1.85 5.92
CA TRP A 59 -9.78 -1.50 4.72
C TRP A 59 -9.72 0.02 4.53
N LEU A 60 -8.62 0.49 3.95
CA LEU A 60 -8.40 1.87 3.57
C LEU A 60 -8.11 1.92 2.07
N VAL A 61 -8.65 2.94 1.40
CA VAL A 61 -8.40 3.16 -0.02
C VAL A 61 -7.99 4.59 -0.27
N GLY A 62 -6.91 4.74 -1.03
CA GLY A 62 -6.36 6.02 -1.43
C GLY A 62 -6.00 6.00 -2.91
N LYS A 63 -6.03 7.18 -3.53
CA LYS A 63 -5.47 7.40 -4.86
C LYS A 63 -4.19 8.20 -4.74
N PHE A 64 -3.21 7.90 -5.57
CA PHE A 64 -1.97 8.65 -5.65
C PHE A 64 -1.51 8.76 -7.11
N GLU A 65 -0.60 9.69 -7.37
CA GLU A 65 0.01 9.90 -8.68
C GLU A 65 1.53 9.86 -8.53
N ILE A 66 2.19 9.13 -9.41
CA ILE A 66 3.65 9.15 -9.56
C ILE A 66 3.98 10.19 -10.64
N LYS A 67 4.84 11.16 -10.31
CA LYS A 67 5.29 12.23 -11.22
C LYS A 67 6.64 11.91 -11.83
#